data_AF-A0A0D1XUT0-F1
#
_entry.id   AF-A0A0D1XUT0-F1
#
_cell.length_a   1.000
_cell.length_b   1.000
_cell.length_c   1.000
_cell.angle_alpha   90.00
_cell.angle_beta   90.00
_cell.angle_gamma   90.00
#
_symmetry.space_group_name_H-M   'P 1'
#
loop_
_entity.id
_entity.type
_entity.pdbx_description
1 polymer ?
#
loop_
_entity_poly.entity_id
_entity_poly.type
_entity_poly.pdbx_seq_one_letter_code
_entity_poly.pdbx_strand_id
1 'polypeptide(L)'
;MLYQEFARIGKSLSSPKRLEILDLLSQSPKSVEGLAKNTGMNVANVSQHLQTLYNARLVNYKKQGNFVIYELADSAVSEFMSALHSLSEKQLVQVQHIKKEFLNNHFKMEGLSLSALKKRMENGDVLLLDVRPKEEYEEAHISGAVSIPIEELEEKLSSLPSNCDVVAYCRGPYCLMSVEAVELLKTKGINAFRLEKSVQDWQEFVKQED
;
A
#
# COMPACT_ATOMS: atom_id res chain seq x y z
N MET A 1 28.05 -1.01 -21.84
CA MET A 1 27.08 -1.05 -22.96
C MET A 1 25.70 -0.69 -22.42
N LEU A 2 24.85 -0.01 -23.19
CA LEU A 2 23.53 0.49 -22.73
C LEU A 2 22.69 -0.57 -21.98
N TYR A 3 22.58 -1.78 -22.53
CA TYR A 3 21.80 -2.87 -21.92
C TYR A 3 22.37 -3.38 -20.58
N GLN A 4 23.65 -3.16 -20.29
CA GLN A 4 24.22 -3.48 -18.98
C GLN A 4 23.68 -2.54 -17.89
N GLU A 5 23.41 -1.27 -18.21
CA GLU A 5 22.79 -0.34 -17.27
C GLU A 5 21.32 -0.71 -17.03
N PHE A 6 20.57 -1.15 -18.05
CA PHE A 6 19.23 -1.69 -17.85
C PHE A 6 19.23 -2.96 -16.99
N ALA A 7 20.15 -3.88 -17.25
CA ALA A 7 20.30 -5.11 -16.47
C ALA A 7 20.69 -4.82 -15.01
N ARG A 8 21.39 -3.72 -14.72
CA ARG A 8 21.72 -3.29 -13.35
C ARG A 8 20.46 -3.04 -12.52
N ILE A 9 19.45 -2.37 -13.10
CA ILE A 9 18.15 -2.18 -12.45
C ILE A 9 17.49 -3.54 -12.22
N GLY A 10 17.37 -4.38 -13.25
CA GLY A 10 16.78 -5.72 -13.13
C GLY A 10 17.44 -6.60 -12.05
N LYS A 11 18.78 -6.59 -11.97
CA LYS A 11 19.54 -7.31 -10.94
C LYS A 11 19.24 -6.79 -9.53
N SER A 12 19.12 -5.47 -9.38
CA SER A 12 18.76 -4.86 -8.10
C SER A 12 17.33 -5.22 -7.65
N LEU A 13 16.45 -5.60 -8.57
CA LEU A 13 15.06 -5.98 -8.27
C LEU A 13 14.86 -7.48 -8.07
N SER A 14 15.84 -8.30 -8.45
CA SER A 14 15.79 -9.77 -8.37
C SER A 14 15.97 -10.27 -6.92
N SER A 15 15.16 -9.78 -5.99
CA SER A 15 15.06 -10.23 -4.60
C SER A 15 13.69 -9.84 -4.03
N PRO A 16 12.92 -10.81 -3.50
CA PRO A 16 11.61 -10.54 -2.90
C PRO A 16 11.67 -9.45 -1.82
N LYS A 17 12.69 -9.49 -0.95
CA LYS A 17 12.86 -8.52 0.15
C LYS A 17 13.19 -7.11 -0.33
N ARG A 18 13.84 -6.95 -1.49
CA ARG A 18 14.07 -5.62 -2.07
C ARG A 18 12.80 -5.06 -2.70
N LEU A 19 12.00 -5.92 -3.35
CA LEU A 19 10.68 -5.52 -3.84
C LEU A 19 9.76 -5.10 -2.68
N GLU A 20 9.77 -5.85 -1.58
CA GLU A 20 9.04 -5.51 -0.35
C GLU A 20 9.50 -4.18 0.27
N ILE A 21 10.80 -3.91 0.32
CA ILE A 21 11.33 -2.61 0.78
C ILE A 21 10.86 -1.47 -0.15
N LEU A 22 10.92 -1.64 -1.47
CA LEU A 22 10.44 -0.62 -2.41
C LEU A 22 8.94 -0.39 -2.29
N ASP A 23 8.15 -1.44 -2.06
CA ASP A 23 6.71 -1.35 -1.79
C ASP A 23 6.42 -0.57 -0.49
N LEU A 24 7.20 -0.78 0.57
CA LEU A 24 7.06 0.00 1.81
C LEU A 24 7.46 1.47 1.62
N LEU A 25 8.56 1.73 0.89
CA LEU A 25 9.04 3.08 0.63
C LEU A 25 8.16 3.85 -0.36
N SER A 26 7.32 3.18 -1.16
CA SER A 26 6.33 3.84 -2.01
C SER A 26 5.17 4.44 -1.21
N GLN A 27 4.98 4.02 0.05
CA GLN A 27 3.90 4.53 0.92
C GLN A 27 4.33 5.73 1.76
N SER A 28 5.58 5.74 2.22
CA SER A 28 6.19 6.87 2.93
C SER A 28 7.69 6.64 3.13
N PRO A 29 8.49 7.71 3.36
CA PRO A 29 9.86 7.59 3.80
C PRO A 29 9.98 6.84 5.13
N LYS A 30 10.98 5.95 5.27
CA LYS A 30 11.16 5.12 6.48
C LYS A 30 12.62 5.01 6.92
N SER A 31 12.83 4.84 8.23
CA SER A 31 14.16 4.50 8.77
C SER A 31 14.51 3.03 8.51
N VAL A 32 15.79 2.69 8.68
CA VAL A 32 16.26 1.30 8.59
C VAL A 32 15.58 0.42 9.64
N GLU A 33 15.40 0.93 10.85
CA GLU A 33 14.71 0.25 11.95
C GLU A 33 13.22 0.07 11.67
N GLY A 34 12.57 1.08 11.09
CA GLY A 34 11.18 0.99 10.63
C GLY A 34 11.01 -0.12 9.59
N LEU A 35 11.87 -0.12 8.57
CA LEU A 35 11.88 -1.17 7.55
C LEU A 35 12.19 -2.55 8.12
N ALA A 36 13.11 -2.65 9.08
CA ALA A 36 13.41 -3.90 9.79
C ALA A 36 12.16 -4.44 10.52
N LYS A 37 11.45 -3.56 11.26
CA LYS A 37 10.20 -3.90 11.93
C LYS A 37 9.13 -4.36 10.93
N ASN A 38 8.93 -3.63 9.84
CA ASN A 38 7.87 -3.92 8.87
C ASN A 38 8.13 -5.21 8.06
N THR A 39 9.39 -5.52 7.76
CA THR A 39 9.76 -6.68 6.91
C THR A 39 10.10 -7.94 7.69
N GLY A 40 10.17 -7.85 9.02
CA GLY A 40 10.65 -8.91 9.92
C GLY A 40 12.15 -9.22 9.78
N MET A 41 12.91 -8.39 9.05
CA MET A 41 14.35 -8.57 8.86
C MET A 41 15.14 -7.86 9.96
N ASN A 42 16.37 -8.31 10.21
CA ASN A 42 17.29 -7.55 11.06
C ASN A 42 17.84 -6.30 10.32
N VAL A 43 18.31 -5.32 11.09
CA VAL A 43 18.83 -4.04 10.59
C VAL A 43 19.99 -4.22 9.60
N ALA A 44 20.87 -5.20 9.82
CA ALA A 44 22.02 -5.45 8.93
C ALA A 44 21.58 -5.90 7.53
N ASN A 45 20.61 -6.82 7.45
CA ASN A 45 20.05 -7.31 6.18
C ASN A 45 19.31 -6.19 5.44
N VAL A 46 18.51 -5.39 6.15
CA VAL A 46 17.84 -4.22 5.57
C VAL A 46 18.86 -3.23 5.04
N SER A 47 19.90 -2.93 5.80
CA SER A 47 20.98 -2.02 5.36
C SER A 47 21.66 -2.53 4.09
N GLN A 48 21.92 -3.83 3.99
CA GLN A 48 22.52 -4.43 2.79
C GLN A 48 21.59 -4.31 1.56
N HIS A 49 20.29 -4.53 1.75
CA HIS A 49 19.29 -4.34 0.70
C HIS A 49 19.20 -2.88 0.25
N LEU A 50 19.11 -1.95 1.19
CA LEU A 50 19.07 -0.51 0.91
C LEU A 50 20.35 -0.03 0.22
N GLN A 51 21.52 -0.54 0.60
CA GLN A 51 22.77 -0.21 -0.10
C GLN A 51 22.75 -0.70 -1.55
N THR A 52 22.18 -1.88 -1.82
CA THR A 52 22.02 -2.40 -3.18
C THR A 52 21.09 -1.52 -4.00
N LEU A 53 19.94 -1.12 -3.44
CA LEU A 53 18.96 -0.24 -4.07
C LEU A 53 19.52 1.17 -4.31
N TYR A 54 20.23 1.72 -3.32
CA TYR A 54 20.88 3.03 -3.40
C TYR A 54 21.96 3.04 -4.49
N ASN A 55 22.79 1.99 -4.53
CA ASN A 55 23.78 1.83 -5.59
C ASN A 55 23.14 1.69 -6.97
N ALA A 56 21.90 1.19 -7.07
CA ALA A 56 21.11 1.14 -8.29
C ALA A 56 20.32 2.43 -8.58
N ARG A 57 20.45 3.47 -7.73
CA ARG A 57 19.73 4.75 -7.82
C ARG A 57 18.20 4.62 -7.71
N LEU A 58 17.71 3.57 -7.05
CA LEU A 58 16.27 3.36 -6.83
C LEU A 58 15.76 4.02 -5.55
N VAL A 59 16.64 4.30 -4.60
CA VAL A 59 16.32 4.97 -3.33
C VAL A 59 17.34 6.05 -3.04
N ASN A 60 16.91 7.08 -2.32
CA ASN A 60 17.76 8.09 -1.70
C ASN A 60 17.62 8.00 -0.18
N TYR A 61 18.46 8.75 0.54
CA TYR A 61 18.33 8.89 1.98
C TYR A 61 18.74 10.28 2.45
N LYS A 62 18.20 10.66 3.61
CA LYS A 62 18.56 11.85 4.36
C LYS A 62 18.86 11.50 5.82
N LYS A 63 19.81 12.22 6.42
CA LYS A 63 20.06 12.12 7.86
C LYS A 63 19.07 13.00 8.60
N GLN A 64 18.36 12.43 9.57
CA GLN A 64 17.41 13.13 10.41
C GLN A 64 17.67 12.77 11.87
N GLY A 65 18.41 13.64 12.56
CA GLY A 65 18.94 13.35 13.89
C GLY A 65 19.86 12.12 13.86
N ASN A 66 19.56 11.12 14.69
CA ASN A 66 20.32 9.87 14.76
C ASN A 66 19.90 8.84 13.70
N PHE A 67 18.84 9.12 12.94
CA PHE A 67 18.28 8.16 11.97
C PHE A 67 18.69 8.50 10.54
N VAL A 68 18.81 7.46 9.72
CA VAL A 68 18.88 7.57 8.27
C VAL A 68 17.52 7.21 7.71
N ILE A 69 16.84 8.18 7.09
CA ILE A 69 15.52 8.02 6.50
C ILE A 69 15.70 7.80 5.00
N TYR A 70 15.19 6.68 4.50
CA TYR A 70 15.19 6.32 3.08
C TYR A 70 13.86 6.67 2.44
N GLU A 71 13.90 7.00 1.16
CA GLU A 71 12.74 7.26 0.29
C GLU A 71 13.03 6.78 -1.13
N LEU A 72 12.01 6.61 -1.95
CA LEU A 72 12.21 6.33 -3.38
C LEU A 72 12.96 7.50 -4.03
N ALA A 73 13.84 7.18 -4.98
CA ALA A 73 14.64 8.22 -5.63
C ALA A 73 13.82 9.10 -6.58
N ASP A 74 12.74 8.57 -7.14
CA ASP A 74 11.86 9.22 -8.11
C ASP A 74 10.50 8.50 -8.16
N SER A 75 9.42 9.20 -8.53
CA SER A 75 8.08 8.60 -8.67
C SER A 75 8.03 7.52 -9.75
N ALA A 76 8.89 7.62 -10.77
CA ALA A 76 9.04 6.61 -11.81
C ALA A 76 9.41 5.22 -11.25
N VAL A 77 10.05 5.16 -10.06
CA VAL A 77 10.33 3.89 -9.39
C VAL A 77 9.02 3.24 -8.91
N SER A 78 8.09 4.01 -8.34
CA SER A 78 6.77 3.50 -7.92
C SER A 78 5.95 3.08 -9.13
N GLU A 79 5.92 3.88 -10.20
CA GLU A 79 5.24 3.56 -11.46
C GLU A 79 5.77 2.26 -12.07
N PHE A 80 7.09 2.07 -12.06
CA PHE A 80 7.71 0.84 -12.52
C PHE A 80 7.30 -0.38 -11.67
N MET A 81 7.22 -0.24 -10.35
CA MET A 81 6.75 -1.31 -9.46
C MET A 81 5.29 -1.68 -9.72
N SER A 82 4.42 -0.70 -9.95
CA SER A 82 3.03 -0.91 -10.36
C SER A 82 2.92 -1.63 -11.70
N ALA A 83 3.76 -1.26 -12.67
CA ALA A 83 3.86 -1.94 -13.97
C ALA A 83 4.37 -3.38 -13.82
N LEU A 84 5.37 -3.61 -12.95
CA LEU A 84 5.89 -4.94 -12.63
C LEU A 84 4.80 -5.84 -12.05
N HIS A 85 4.05 -5.36 -11.05
CA HIS A 85 2.93 -6.10 -10.46
C HIS A 85 1.86 -6.43 -11.50
N SER A 86 1.46 -5.45 -12.31
CA SER A 86 0.46 -5.64 -13.37
C SER A 86 0.92 -6.66 -14.42
N LEU A 87 2.19 -6.64 -14.80
CA LEU A 87 2.77 -7.61 -15.71
C LEU A 87 2.82 -9.00 -15.06
N SER A 88 3.21 -9.09 -13.80
CA SER A 88 3.23 -10.34 -13.04
C SER A 88 1.85 -10.98 -12.95
N GLU A 89 0.79 -10.22 -12.67
CA GLU A 89 -0.58 -10.76 -12.68
C GLU A 89 -0.99 -11.27 -14.06
N LYS A 90 -0.63 -10.56 -15.14
CA LYS A 90 -0.99 -10.96 -16.50
C LYS A 90 -0.25 -12.19 -17.00
N GLN A 91 1.02 -12.33 -16.63
CA GLN A 91 1.90 -13.37 -17.18
C GLN A 91 2.02 -14.61 -16.28
N LEU A 92 1.89 -14.44 -14.97
CA LEU A 92 2.10 -15.51 -13.99
C LEU A 92 0.76 -15.89 -13.35
N VAL A 93 0.14 -16.95 -13.86
CA VAL A 93 -1.12 -17.49 -13.32
C VAL A 93 -1.01 -17.80 -11.82
N GLN A 94 0.19 -18.18 -11.35
CA GLN A 94 0.46 -18.41 -9.93
C GLN A 94 0.19 -17.16 -9.08
N VAL A 95 0.49 -15.96 -9.57
CA VAL A 95 0.23 -14.71 -8.84
C VAL A 95 -1.28 -14.52 -8.66
N GLN A 96 -2.07 -14.79 -9.70
CA GLN A 96 -3.54 -14.74 -9.61
C GLN A 96 -4.07 -15.77 -8.61
N HIS A 97 -3.51 -16.98 -8.62
CA HIS A 97 -3.91 -18.03 -7.69
C HIS A 97 -3.57 -17.68 -6.25
N ILE A 98 -2.33 -17.26 -5.98
CA ILE A 98 -1.88 -16.82 -4.65
C ILE A 98 -2.76 -15.67 -4.16
N LYS A 99 -2.98 -14.63 -4.98
CA LYS A 99 -3.88 -13.52 -4.64
C LYS A 99 -5.28 -14.01 -4.31
N LYS A 100 -5.82 -14.94 -5.11
CA LYS A 100 -7.15 -15.50 -4.88
C LYS A 100 -7.22 -16.35 -3.62
N GLU A 101 -6.25 -17.20 -3.33
CA GLU A 101 -6.22 -17.98 -2.08
C GLU A 101 -6.11 -17.05 -0.87
N PHE A 102 -5.22 -16.06 -0.98
CA PHE A 102 -5.00 -15.05 0.03
C PHE A 102 -6.26 -14.25 0.32
N LEU A 103 -7.05 -13.88 -0.69
CA LEU A 103 -8.31 -13.14 -0.51
C LEU A 103 -9.53 -14.03 -0.22
N ASN A 104 -9.61 -15.24 -0.78
CA ASN A 104 -10.74 -16.15 -0.58
C ASN A 104 -10.80 -16.70 0.84
N ASN A 105 -9.65 -16.82 1.51
CA ASN A 105 -9.62 -17.10 2.95
C ASN A 105 -10.32 -16.00 3.78
N HIS A 106 -10.61 -14.84 3.17
CA HIS A 106 -11.20 -13.67 3.79
C HIS A 106 -12.51 -13.17 3.13
N PHE A 107 -13.33 -14.10 2.61
CA PHE A 107 -14.69 -13.90 2.04
C PHE A 107 -14.81 -13.18 0.68
N LYS A 108 -15.92 -13.48 -0.02
CA LYS A 108 -16.40 -12.78 -1.23
C LYS A 108 -16.71 -11.32 -0.89
N MET A 109 -15.73 -10.44 -0.98
CA MET A 109 -15.97 -9.00 -0.93
C MET A 109 -16.26 -8.50 -2.35
N GLU A 110 -17.41 -7.88 -2.55
CA GLU A 110 -17.65 -7.09 -3.76
C GLU A 110 -16.77 -5.84 -3.71
N GLY A 111 -15.85 -5.72 -4.68
CA GLY A 111 -15.00 -4.55 -4.80
C GLY A 111 -15.80 -3.35 -5.30
N LEU A 112 -15.62 -2.19 -4.67
CA LEU A 112 -16.24 -0.94 -5.11
C LEU A 112 -15.34 -0.27 -6.18
N SER A 113 -15.94 0.19 -7.29
CA SER A 113 -15.19 0.96 -8.30
C SER A 113 -14.89 2.37 -7.79
N LEU A 114 -13.83 3.01 -8.32
CA LEU A 114 -13.45 4.38 -7.95
C LEU A 114 -14.56 5.40 -8.23
N SER A 115 -15.21 5.28 -9.39
CA SER A 115 -16.33 6.16 -9.76
C SER A 115 -17.57 5.97 -8.87
N ALA A 116 -17.86 4.73 -8.45
CA ALA A 116 -18.94 4.46 -7.51
C ALA A 116 -18.59 4.99 -6.11
N LEU A 117 -17.34 4.82 -5.66
CA LEU A 117 -16.85 5.35 -4.40
C LEU A 117 -16.97 6.87 -4.36
N LYS A 118 -16.47 7.58 -5.37
CA LYS A 118 -16.52 9.06 -5.45
C LYS A 118 -17.95 9.58 -5.29
N LYS A 119 -18.90 9.05 -6.06
CA LYS A 119 -20.32 9.44 -5.96
C LYS A 119 -20.91 9.19 -4.58
N ARG A 120 -20.61 8.05 -3.96
CA ARG A 120 -21.11 7.72 -2.62
C ARG A 120 -20.50 8.62 -1.54
N MET A 121 -19.24 9.02 -1.69
CA MET A 121 -18.59 9.98 -0.78
C MET A 121 -19.23 11.36 -0.90
N GLU A 122 -19.50 11.83 -2.12
CA GLU A 122 -20.16 13.12 -2.38
C GLU A 122 -21.58 13.19 -1.78
N ASN A 123 -22.31 12.07 -1.80
CA ASN A 123 -23.64 11.96 -1.19
C ASN A 123 -23.62 11.83 0.34
N GLY A 124 -22.46 11.54 0.95
CA GLY A 124 -22.35 11.20 2.37
C GLY A 124 -22.86 9.80 2.73
N ASP A 125 -23.00 8.91 1.74
CA ASP A 125 -23.50 7.53 1.93
C ASP A 125 -22.44 6.60 2.53
N VAL A 126 -21.17 6.99 2.46
CA VAL A 126 -20.03 6.18 2.92
C VAL A 126 -19.03 6.98 3.74
N LEU A 127 -18.47 6.30 4.73
CA LEU A 127 -17.22 6.69 5.37
C LEU A 127 -16.06 5.96 4.69
N LEU A 128 -15.14 6.70 4.09
CA LEU A 128 -13.90 6.14 3.58
C LEU A 128 -12.87 6.04 4.72
N LEU A 129 -12.36 4.85 4.96
CA LEU A 129 -11.46 4.52 6.07
C LEU A 129 -10.07 4.13 5.54
N ASP A 130 -9.05 4.88 5.93
CA ASP A 130 -7.65 4.51 5.71
C ASP A 130 -7.14 3.74 6.93
N VAL A 131 -6.80 2.46 6.71
CA VAL A 131 -6.35 1.57 7.80
C VAL A 131 -4.84 1.34 7.81
N ARG A 132 -4.08 2.12 7.03
CA ARG A 132 -2.62 2.11 7.03
C ARG A 132 -2.05 2.77 8.30
N PRO A 133 -0.75 2.58 8.59
CA PRO A 133 -0.08 3.35 9.64
C PRO A 133 -0.25 4.85 9.41
N LYS A 134 -0.33 5.61 10.51
CA LYS A 134 -0.64 7.04 10.48
C LYS A 134 0.34 7.83 9.62
N GLU A 135 1.61 7.45 9.62
CA GLU A 135 2.66 8.11 8.83
C GLU A 135 2.42 7.98 7.32
N GLU A 136 1.80 6.89 6.86
CA GLU A 136 1.44 6.70 5.44
C GLU A 136 0.22 7.54 5.05
N TYR A 137 -0.73 7.71 5.97
CA TYR A 137 -1.86 8.61 5.77
C TYR A 137 -1.39 10.07 5.71
N GLU A 138 -0.52 10.49 6.63
CA GLU A 138 0.02 11.86 6.68
C GLU A 138 0.85 12.22 5.44
N GLU A 139 1.58 11.25 4.86
CA GLU A 139 2.32 11.43 3.61
C GLU A 139 1.37 11.65 2.42
N ALA A 140 0.40 10.75 2.22
CA ALA A 140 -0.61 10.88 1.18
C ALA A 140 -1.81 9.96 1.45
N HIS A 141 -3.02 10.46 1.23
CA HIS A 141 -4.26 9.70 1.41
C HIS A 141 -5.31 10.12 0.37
N ILE A 142 -6.39 9.33 0.27
CA ILE A 142 -7.54 9.68 -0.55
C ILE A 142 -8.29 10.81 0.15
N SER A 143 -8.52 11.92 -0.56
CA SER A 143 -9.23 13.09 -0.01
C SER A 143 -10.59 12.70 0.56
N GLY A 144 -10.87 13.09 1.81
CA GLY A 144 -12.10 12.73 2.53
C GLY A 144 -12.04 11.41 3.30
N ALA A 145 -10.91 10.69 3.25
CA ALA A 145 -10.68 9.53 4.10
C ALA A 145 -10.49 9.92 5.58
N VAL A 146 -10.89 9.03 6.49
CA VAL A 146 -10.60 9.11 7.92
C VAL A 146 -9.53 8.07 8.25
N SER A 147 -8.48 8.49 8.95
CA SER A 147 -7.40 7.60 9.39
C SER A 147 -7.76 6.88 10.68
N ILE A 148 -7.85 5.55 10.61
CA ILE A 148 -7.89 4.66 11.77
C ILE A 148 -7.00 3.45 11.44
N PRO A 149 -5.72 3.47 11.85
CA PRO A 149 -4.81 2.34 11.64
C PRO A 149 -5.44 1.03 12.13
N ILE A 150 -5.17 -0.08 11.43
CA ILE A 150 -5.79 -1.39 11.75
C ILE A 150 -5.57 -1.79 13.22
N GLU A 151 -4.42 -1.44 13.80
CA GLU A 151 -4.07 -1.74 15.18
C GLU A 151 -4.93 -0.98 16.20
N GLU A 152 -5.50 0.16 15.81
CA GLU A 152 -6.35 1.02 16.65
C GLU A 152 -7.85 0.81 16.36
N LEU A 153 -8.19 0.06 15.31
CA LEU A 153 -9.54 -0.01 14.78
C LEU A 153 -10.53 -0.60 15.80
N GLU A 154 -10.16 -1.67 16.49
CA GLU A 154 -11.05 -2.32 17.47
C GLU A 154 -11.43 -1.37 18.62
N GLU A 155 -10.47 -0.59 19.12
CA GLU A 155 -10.71 0.37 20.22
C GLU A 155 -11.58 1.55 19.76
N LYS A 156 -11.45 1.93 18.48
CA LYS A 156 -12.13 3.09 17.89
C LYS A 156 -13.47 2.77 17.23
N LEU A 157 -13.94 1.53 17.27
CA LEU A 157 -15.24 1.12 16.68
C LEU A 157 -16.40 2.01 17.14
N SER A 158 -16.42 2.41 18.40
CA SER A 158 -17.48 3.25 18.97
C SER A 158 -17.51 4.68 18.42
N SER A 159 -16.42 5.14 17.81
CA SER A 159 -16.33 6.46 17.17
C SER A 159 -16.85 6.47 15.74
N LEU A 160 -17.09 5.29 15.15
CA LEU A 160 -17.58 5.18 13.78
C LEU A 160 -19.06 5.56 13.70
N PRO A 161 -19.47 6.32 12.67
CA PRO A 161 -20.88 6.61 12.41
C PRO A 161 -21.66 5.33 12.17
N SER A 162 -22.82 5.20 12.80
CA SER A 162 -23.69 4.02 12.71
C SER A 162 -24.67 4.05 11.54
N ASN A 163 -24.78 5.17 10.83
CA ASN A 163 -25.78 5.42 9.77
C ASN A 163 -25.20 5.48 8.35
N CYS A 164 -23.96 5.03 8.12
CA CYS A 164 -23.39 4.95 6.78
C CYS A 164 -22.59 3.66 6.60
N ASP A 165 -22.40 3.27 5.34
CA ASP A 165 -21.52 2.17 5.01
C ASP A 165 -20.06 2.58 5.20
N VAL A 166 -19.19 1.63 5.53
CA VAL A 166 -17.75 1.87 5.63
C VAL A 166 -17.05 1.29 4.41
N VAL A 167 -16.15 2.06 3.79
CA VAL A 167 -15.26 1.55 2.75
C VAL A 167 -13.84 1.63 3.28
N ALA A 168 -13.18 0.49 3.50
CA ALA A 168 -11.79 0.46 3.98
C ALA A 168 -10.81 0.26 2.83
N TYR A 169 -9.69 0.99 2.86
CA TYR A 169 -8.58 0.83 1.91
C TYR A 169 -7.23 0.77 2.61
N CYS A 170 -6.25 0.21 1.90
CA CYS A 170 -4.86 0.11 2.35
C CYS A 170 -3.92 0.50 1.18
N ARG A 171 -2.73 -0.10 1.07
CA ARG A 171 -1.69 0.16 0.08
C ARG A 171 -2.06 -0.31 -1.34
N GLY A 172 -3.16 -1.03 -1.49
CA GLY A 172 -3.63 -1.56 -2.77
C GLY A 172 -4.01 -3.05 -2.70
N PRO A 173 -4.00 -3.76 -3.84
CA PRO A 173 -4.66 -5.07 -3.97
C PRO A 173 -3.99 -6.19 -3.17
N TYR A 174 -2.71 -6.05 -2.82
CA TYR A 174 -1.93 -7.06 -2.10
C TYR A 174 -1.80 -6.80 -0.58
N CYS A 175 -2.33 -5.68 -0.08
CA CYS A 175 -2.33 -5.41 1.35
C CYS A 175 -3.53 -6.10 2.04
N LEU A 176 -3.28 -6.76 3.18
CA LEU A 176 -4.31 -7.38 4.01
C LEU A 176 -4.98 -6.47 5.03
N MET A 177 -4.41 -5.33 5.39
CA MET A 177 -4.97 -4.50 6.47
C MET A 177 -6.42 -4.10 6.16
N SER A 178 -6.75 -3.77 4.91
CA SER A 178 -8.14 -3.48 4.50
C SER A 178 -9.07 -4.70 4.57
N VAL A 179 -8.51 -5.90 4.39
CA VAL A 179 -9.25 -7.16 4.47
C VAL A 179 -9.62 -7.43 5.93
N GLU A 180 -8.61 -7.39 6.81
CA GLU A 180 -8.76 -7.53 8.27
C GLU A 180 -9.73 -6.48 8.84
N ALA A 181 -9.63 -5.24 8.37
CA ALA A 181 -10.53 -4.16 8.77
C ALA A 181 -11.99 -4.47 8.42
N VAL A 182 -12.26 -4.88 7.18
CA VAL A 182 -13.63 -5.20 6.73
C VAL A 182 -14.19 -6.41 7.48
N GLU A 183 -13.36 -7.42 7.74
CA GLU A 183 -13.76 -8.56 8.57
C GLU A 183 -14.15 -8.12 9.98
N LEU A 184 -13.28 -7.36 10.66
CA LEU A 184 -13.55 -6.85 11.99
C LEU A 184 -14.85 -6.03 12.02
N LEU A 185 -15.03 -5.09 11.10
CA LEU A 185 -16.24 -4.27 11.00
C LEU A 185 -17.49 -5.13 10.82
N LYS A 186 -17.46 -6.12 9.92
CA LYS A 186 -18.59 -7.03 9.68
C LYS A 186 -18.92 -7.88 10.91
N THR A 187 -17.92 -8.38 11.65
CA THR A 187 -18.18 -9.14 12.89
C THR A 187 -18.88 -8.32 13.96
N LYS A 188 -18.75 -6.99 13.90
CA LYS A 188 -19.40 -6.04 14.81
C LYS A 188 -20.72 -5.48 14.25
N GLY A 189 -21.20 -6.03 13.13
CA GLY A 189 -22.47 -5.65 12.51
C GLY A 189 -22.42 -4.39 11.65
N ILE A 190 -21.22 -3.86 11.34
CA ILE A 190 -21.06 -2.70 10.48
C ILE A 190 -20.99 -3.16 9.02
N ASN A 191 -21.80 -2.54 8.15
CA ASN A 191 -21.75 -2.82 6.72
C ASN A 191 -20.48 -2.21 6.12
N ALA A 192 -19.56 -3.07 5.68
CA ALA A 192 -18.23 -2.66 5.24
C ALA A 192 -17.82 -3.28 3.89
N PHE A 193 -17.16 -2.48 3.07
CA PHE A 193 -16.65 -2.84 1.74
C PHE A 193 -15.16 -2.58 1.66
N ARG A 194 -14.48 -3.34 0.81
CA ARG A 194 -13.06 -3.14 0.51
C ARG A 194 -12.92 -2.32 -0.76
N LEU A 195 -12.05 -1.32 -0.73
CA LEU A 195 -11.49 -0.72 -1.92
C LEU A 195 -10.15 -1.39 -2.25
N GLU A 196 -10.05 -2.04 -3.41
CA GLU A 196 -8.82 -2.75 -3.84
C GLU A 196 -7.77 -1.83 -4.47
N LYS A 197 -8.02 -0.52 -4.44
CA LYS A 197 -7.22 0.51 -5.09
C LYS A 197 -6.33 1.22 -4.08
N SER A 198 -5.14 1.59 -4.54
CA SER A 198 -4.15 2.35 -3.78
C SER A 198 -4.46 3.86 -3.84
N VAL A 199 -3.73 4.64 -3.04
CA VAL A 199 -3.76 6.11 -3.13
C VAL A 199 -3.30 6.58 -4.52
N GLN A 200 -2.33 5.91 -5.13
CA GLN A 200 -1.84 6.23 -6.47
C GLN A 200 -2.93 6.00 -7.53
N ASP A 201 -3.64 4.86 -7.47
CA ASP A 201 -4.77 4.58 -8.38
C ASP A 201 -5.84 5.69 -8.31
N TRP A 202 -6.13 6.20 -7.09
CA TRP A 202 -7.08 7.29 -6.90
C TRP A 202 -6.58 8.60 -7.53
N GLN A 203 -5.31 8.96 -7.32
CA GLN A 203 -4.72 10.16 -7.90
C GLN A 203 -4.71 10.12 -9.43
N GLU A 204 -4.40 8.96 -10.02
CA GLU A 204 -4.46 8.76 -11.47
C GLU A 204 -5.89 8.86 -12.00
N PHE A 205 -6.86 8.31 -11.28
CA PHE A 205 -8.28 8.40 -11.62
C PHE A 205 -8.79 9.85 -11.63
N VAL A 206 -8.48 10.63 -10.58
CA VAL A 206 -8.91 12.05 -10.51
C VAL A 206 -8.27 12.87 -11.62
N LYS A 207 -6.98 12.67 -11.92
CA LYS A 207 -6.29 13.37 -13.03
C LYS A 207 -6.89 13.12 -14.42
N GLN A 208 -7.61 12.02 -14.61
CA GLN A 208 -8.26 11.67 -15.88
C GLN A 208 -9.67 12.28 -16.01
N GLU A 209 -10.25 12.77 -14.91
CA GLU A 209 -11.58 13.41 -14.91
C GLU A 209 -11.51 14.95 -15.00
N ASP A 210 -10.32 15.55 -14.79
CA ASP A 210 -10.02 16.98 -14.96
C ASP A 210 -9.56 17.31 -16.40
#